data_AF-A0A9W4QR76-F1
#
_entry.id   AF-A0A9W4QR76-F1
#
_cell.length_a   1.000
_cell.length_b   1.000
_cell.length_c   1.000
_cell.angle_alpha   90.00
_cell.angle_beta   90.00
_cell.angle_gamma   90.00
#
_symmetry.space_group_name_H-M   'P 1'
#
loop_
_entity.id
_entity.type
_entity.pdbx_description
1 polymer ?
#
loop_
_entity_poly.entity_id
_entity_poly.type
_entity_poly.pdbx_seq_one_letter_code
_entity_poly.pdbx_strand_id
1 'polypeptide(L)'
;MTGLNAFLSHLGWIFKSYETLIVIWFLVTQLPTHKWLLLTALKEDLCTLRLHEMHSCFMTAVCYLLFHLYSGEVDAFIITQLSTIDGQIKLFYLTAMINQFLFLLTLFSLHRLKGCFFSRTARVSIYTTLVFMALLFMQLIARGYFDYHELKMVYVFGGWACNIIAVAALSIYPIRQTLAYFAKPA
;
A
#
# COMPACT_ATOMS: atom_id res chain seq x y z
N MET A 1 -9.97 20.92 15.63
CA MET A 1 -9.40 19.60 15.26
C MET A 1 -8.67 19.05 16.47
N THR A 2 -8.97 17.82 16.91
CA THR A 2 -8.29 17.19 18.06
C THR A 2 -6.81 16.91 17.73
N GLY A 3 -5.92 16.99 18.72
CA GLY A 3 -4.48 16.74 18.53
C GLY A 3 -4.17 15.37 17.90
N LEU A 4 -4.99 14.36 18.19
CA LEU A 4 -4.88 13.03 17.58
C LEU A 4 -5.11 13.07 16.05
N ASN A 5 -6.15 13.76 15.57
CA ASN A 5 -6.45 13.80 14.14
C ASN A 5 -5.33 14.51 13.35
N ALA A 6 -4.76 15.57 13.92
CA ALA A 6 -3.61 16.26 13.32
C ALA A 6 -2.38 15.33 13.27
N PHE A 7 -2.09 14.64 14.36
CA PHE A 7 -0.99 13.66 14.41
C PHE A 7 -1.16 12.55 13.36
N LEU A 8 -2.34 11.94 13.27
CA LEU A 8 -2.61 10.89 12.29
C LEU A 8 -2.51 11.39 10.84
N SER A 9 -2.96 12.62 10.57
CA SER A 9 -2.82 13.23 9.25
C SER A 9 -1.35 13.44 8.86
N HIS A 10 -0.54 13.97 9.78
CA HIS A 10 0.90 14.12 9.57
C HIS A 10 1.59 12.77 9.36
N LEU A 11 1.25 11.76 10.16
CA LEU A 11 1.78 10.41 10.01
C LEU A 11 1.45 9.80 8.64
N GLY A 12 0.26 10.10 8.10
CA GLY A 12 -0.15 9.66 6.77
C GLY A 12 0.73 10.26 5.67
N TRP A 13 1.05 11.54 5.77
CA TRP A 13 2.00 12.19 4.87
C TRP A 13 3.41 11.62 4.97
N ILE A 14 3.88 11.34 6.19
CA ILE A 14 5.19 10.71 6.40
C ILE A 14 5.26 9.36 5.67
N PHE A 15 4.21 8.55 5.74
CA PHE A 15 4.19 7.24 5.06
C PHE A 15 4.18 7.38 3.54
N LYS A 16 3.35 8.27 2.99
CA LYS A 16 3.33 8.55 1.54
C LYS A 16 4.68 9.08 1.04
N SER A 17 5.32 9.97 1.79
CA SER A 17 6.67 10.46 1.48
C SER A 17 7.69 9.32 1.53
N TYR A 18 7.61 8.44 2.52
CA TYR A 18 8.53 7.30 2.64
C TYR A 18 8.33 6.25 1.53
N GLU A 19 7.09 5.93 1.19
CA GLU A 19 6.74 5.09 0.03
C GLU A 19 7.28 5.69 -1.28
N THR A 20 7.18 7.02 -1.43
CA THR A 20 7.75 7.75 -2.56
C THR A 20 9.27 7.58 -2.62
N LEU A 21 9.96 7.67 -1.48
CA LEU A 21 11.40 7.42 -1.40
C LEU A 21 11.77 5.97 -1.77
N ILE A 22 10.94 4.98 -1.38
CA ILE A 22 11.14 3.57 -1.78
C ILE A 22 11.04 3.44 -3.31
N VAL A 23 10.02 4.03 -3.94
CA VAL A 23 9.88 4.00 -5.40
C VAL A 23 11.05 4.72 -6.08
N ILE A 24 11.42 5.91 -5.59
CA ILE A 24 12.60 6.65 -6.09
C ILE A 24 13.87 5.81 -5.96
N TRP A 25 14.06 5.09 -4.85
CA TRP A 25 15.21 4.20 -4.69
C TRP A 25 15.26 3.12 -5.79
N PHE A 26 14.13 2.50 -6.14
CA PHE A 26 14.10 1.54 -7.26
C PHE A 26 14.46 2.20 -8.58
N LEU A 27 13.94 3.41 -8.83
CA LEU A 27 14.23 4.16 -10.05
C LEU A 27 15.70 4.59 -10.13
N VAL A 28 16.31 5.02 -9.03
CA VAL A 28 17.71 5.47 -9.03
C VAL A 28 18.67 4.29 -9.11
N THR A 29 18.39 3.19 -8.40
CA THR A 29 19.35 2.07 -8.27
C THR A 29 19.16 0.97 -9.31
N GLN A 30 17.93 0.64 -9.68
CA GLN A 30 17.64 -0.51 -10.56
C GLN A 30 17.43 -0.09 -12.01
N LEU A 31 16.90 1.12 -12.28
CA LEU A 31 16.63 1.59 -13.63
C LEU A 31 17.91 1.75 -14.48
N PRO A 32 19.06 2.26 -13.98
CA PRO A 32 20.27 2.34 -14.79
C PRO A 32 20.80 0.97 -15.21
N THR A 33 20.64 -0.03 -14.34
CA THR A 33 21.12 -1.40 -14.58
C THR A 33 20.20 -2.20 -15.49
N HIS A 34 18.89 -2.13 -15.28
CA HIS A 34 17.90 -2.94 -15.99
C HIS A 34 17.20 -2.16 -17.12
N LYS A 35 17.42 -0.85 -17.24
CA LYS A 35 16.80 0.05 -18.23
C LYS A 35 15.27 -0.11 -18.24
N TRP A 36 14.68 -0.02 -19.42
CA TRP A 36 13.24 -0.20 -19.64
C TRP A 36 12.73 -1.57 -19.23
N LEU A 37 13.57 -2.61 -19.16
CA LEU A 37 13.12 -3.92 -18.67
C LEU A 37 12.57 -3.83 -17.25
N LEU A 38 13.05 -2.92 -16.39
CA LEU A 38 12.47 -2.71 -15.06
C LEU A 38 10.94 -2.54 -15.12
N LEU A 39 10.47 -1.79 -16.12
CA LEU A 39 9.07 -1.48 -16.35
C LEU A 39 8.39 -2.49 -17.27
N THR A 40 9.06 -2.96 -18.32
CA THR A 40 8.45 -3.73 -19.42
C THR A 40 8.71 -5.24 -19.37
N ALA A 41 9.58 -5.73 -18.48
CA ALA A 41 9.95 -7.15 -18.44
C ALA A 41 8.73 -8.07 -18.35
N LEU A 42 8.78 -9.15 -19.13
CA LEU A 42 7.81 -10.24 -19.17
C LEU A 42 8.46 -11.54 -18.69
N LYS A 43 7.67 -12.62 -18.65
CA LYS A 43 8.08 -13.93 -18.11
C LYS A 43 9.39 -14.44 -18.70
N GLU A 44 9.62 -14.21 -19.99
CA GLU A 44 10.80 -14.67 -20.73
C GLU A 44 12.09 -13.96 -20.27
N ASP A 45 11.98 -12.73 -19.79
CA ASP A 45 13.11 -11.94 -19.28
C ASP A 45 13.46 -12.29 -17.83
N LEU A 46 12.55 -12.96 -17.11
CA LEU A 46 12.65 -13.25 -15.68
C LEU A 46 13.34 -14.59 -15.40
N CYS A 47 14.63 -14.68 -15.74
CA CYS A 47 15.38 -15.95 -15.68
C CYS A 47 15.81 -16.37 -14.27
N THR A 48 15.84 -15.46 -13.29
CA THR A 48 16.37 -15.75 -11.95
C THR A 48 15.41 -15.35 -10.84
N LEU A 49 15.42 -16.11 -9.73
CA LEU A 49 14.57 -15.83 -8.55
C LEU A 49 14.78 -14.41 -8.01
N ARG A 50 16.02 -13.91 -8.05
CA ARG A 50 16.35 -12.54 -7.64
C ARG A 50 15.63 -11.49 -8.49
N LEU A 51 15.55 -11.72 -9.81
CA LEU A 51 14.89 -10.81 -10.72
C LEU A 51 13.37 -10.84 -10.52
N HIS A 52 12.78 -12.03 -10.34
CA HIS A 52 11.37 -12.18 -9.92
C HIS A 52 11.06 -11.40 -8.65
N GLU A 53 11.89 -11.54 -7.62
CA GLU A 53 11.72 -10.84 -6.35
C GLU A 53 11.82 -9.32 -6.53
N MET A 54 12.82 -8.83 -7.26
CA MET A 54 13.02 -7.40 -7.54
C MET A 54 11.79 -6.78 -8.20
N HIS A 55 11.31 -7.38 -9.30
CA HIS A 55 10.15 -6.87 -10.02
C HIS A 55 8.88 -6.92 -9.19
N SER A 56 8.66 -8.02 -8.44
CA SER A 56 7.52 -8.12 -7.54
C SER A 56 7.55 -7.03 -6.47
N CYS A 57 8.70 -6.78 -5.83
CA CYS A 57 8.86 -5.71 -4.84
C CYS A 57 8.63 -4.32 -5.45
N PHE A 58 9.20 -4.05 -6.62
CA PHE A 58 9.02 -2.78 -7.32
C PHE A 58 7.55 -2.51 -7.67
N MET A 59 6.87 -3.47 -8.28
CA MET A 59 5.45 -3.33 -8.62
C MET A 59 4.58 -3.16 -7.38
N THR A 60 4.87 -3.91 -6.30
CA THR A 60 4.13 -3.77 -5.04
C THR A 60 4.30 -2.36 -4.48
N ALA A 61 5.52 -1.80 -4.46
CA ALA A 61 5.77 -0.45 -3.98
C ALA A 61 5.04 0.61 -4.82
N VAL A 62 5.09 0.49 -6.16
CA VAL A 62 4.40 1.42 -7.07
C VAL A 62 2.89 1.35 -6.88
N CYS A 63 2.31 0.15 -6.89
CA CYS A 63 0.87 -0.01 -6.67
C CYS A 63 0.46 0.55 -5.31
N TYR A 64 1.19 0.21 -4.25
CA TYR A 64 0.86 0.64 -2.90
C TYR A 64 0.84 2.17 -2.82
N LEU A 65 1.90 2.84 -3.31
CA LEU A 65 1.97 4.30 -3.37
C LEU A 65 0.81 4.92 -4.16
N LEU A 66 0.53 4.43 -5.37
CA LEU A 66 -0.52 4.99 -6.23
C LEU A 66 -1.90 4.86 -5.58
N PHE A 67 -2.22 3.71 -4.99
CA PHE A 67 -3.50 3.49 -4.32
C PHE A 67 -3.60 4.27 -3.00
N HIS A 68 -2.49 4.53 -2.32
CA HIS A 68 -2.46 5.34 -1.10
C HIS A 68 -2.61 6.84 -1.39
N LEU A 69 -2.05 7.32 -2.51
CA LEU A 69 -2.29 8.68 -3.02
C LEU A 69 -3.74 8.84 -3.49
N TYR A 70 -4.23 7.92 -4.34
CA TYR A 70 -5.60 7.95 -4.86
C TYR A 70 -6.64 7.93 -3.73
N SER A 71 -6.45 7.08 -2.71
CA SER A 71 -7.36 7.04 -1.55
C SER A 71 -7.47 8.40 -0.86
N GLY A 72 -6.37 9.16 -0.76
CA GLY A 72 -6.37 10.47 -0.11
C GLY A 72 -7.23 11.50 -0.84
N GLU A 73 -7.22 11.49 -2.17
CA GLU A 73 -8.05 12.38 -2.99
C GLU A 73 -9.54 12.00 -2.90
N VAL A 74 -9.83 10.70 -2.91
CA VAL A 74 -11.19 10.20 -2.78
C VAL A 74 -11.80 10.52 -1.41
N ASP A 75 -11.01 10.39 -0.34
CA ASP A 75 -11.45 10.73 1.01
C ASP A 75 -11.80 12.22 1.12
N ALA A 76 -10.97 13.10 0.55
CA ALA A 76 -11.23 14.54 0.50
C ALA A 76 -12.49 14.86 -0.32
N PHE A 77 -12.70 14.17 -1.44
CA PHE A 77 -13.90 14.32 -2.26
C PHE A 77 -15.17 13.93 -1.50
N ILE A 78 -15.19 12.78 -0.81
CA ILE A 78 -16.36 12.31 -0.05
C ILE A 78 -16.77 13.31 1.03
N ILE A 79 -15.79 13.87 1.77
CA ILE A 79 -16.04 14.83 2.84
C ILE A 79 -16.64 16.15 2.29
N THR A 80 -16.23 16.57 1.09
CA THR A 80 -16.67 17.85 0.52
C THR A 80 -18.03 17.78 -0.18
N GLN A 81 -18.42 16.63 -0.73
CA GLN A 81 -19.60 16.54 -1.61
C GLN A 81 -20.88 16.06 -0.92
N LEU A 82 -20.80 15.32 0.19
CA LEU A 82 -22.00 14.83 0.88
C LEU A 82 -22.43 15.77 2.01
N SER A 83 -23.73 16.06 2.08
CA SER A 83 -24.32 16.93 3.09
C SER A 83 -24.71 16.21 4.39
N THR A 84 -24.87 14.88 4.37
CA THR A 84 -25.28 14.09 5.54
C THR A 84 -24.13 13.27 6.10
N ILE A 85 -23.96 13.32 7.43
CA ILE A 85 -22.90 12.58 8.14
C ILE A 85 -23.06 11.07 7.95
N ASP A 86 -24.30 10.55 8.02
CA ASP A 86 -24.60 9.14 7.81
C ASP A 86 -24.19 8.65 6.42
N GLY A 87 -24.50 9.44 5.37
CA GLY A 87 -24.08 9.14 4.01
C GLY A 87 -22.56 9.17 3.85
N GLN A 88 -21.88 10.15 4.46
CA GLN A 88 -20.42 10.27 4.43
C GLN A 88 -19.75 9.03 5.04
N ILE A 89 -20.22 8.55 6.19
CA ILE A 89 -19.65 7.39 6.89
C ILE A 89 -19.76 6.13 6.02
N LYS A 90 -20.96 5.85 5.49
CA LYS A 90 -21.20 4.67 4.66
C LYS A 90 -20.37 4.70 3.37
N LEU A 91 -20.38 5.85 2.69
CA LEU A 91 -19.66 6.01 1.43
C LEU A 91 -18.15 5.97 1.63
N PHE A 92 -17.63 6.54 2.72
CA PHE A 92 -16.21 6.47 3.08
C PHE A 92 -15.74 5.02 3.22
N TYR A 93 -16.40 4.23 4.07
CA TYR A 93 -15.96 2.84 4.28
C TYR A 93 -16.16 1.95 3.05
N LEU A 94 -17.26 2.12 2.32
CA LEU A 94 -17.51 1.38 1.08
C LEU A 94 -16.44 1.69 0.03
N THR A 95 -16.17 2.97 -0.20
CA THR A 95 -15.18 3.39 -1.20
C THR A 95 -13.77 2.99 -0.79
N ALA A 96 -13.43 3.08 0.51
CA ALA A 96 -12.16 2.58 1.02
C ALA A 96 -12.00 1.07 0.78
N MET A 97 -13.05 0.26 0.99
CA MET A 97 -13.01 -1.18 0.67
C MET A 97 -12.84 -1.44 -0.82
N ILE A 98 -13.55 -0.71 -1.68
CA ILE A 98 -13.40 -0.80 -3.15
C ILE A 98 -11.96 -0.46 -3.54
N ASN A 99 -11.38 0.58 -2.96
CA ASN A 99 -9.98 0.96 -3.21
C ASN A 99 -9.00 -0.17 -2.86
N GLN A 100 -9.18 -0.81 -1.69
CA GLN A 100 -8.35 -1.95 -1.29
C GLN A 100 -8.53 -3.16 -2.23
N PHE A 101 -9.76 -3.43 -2.67
CA PHE A 101 -10.04 -4.48 -3.64
C PHE A 101 -9.37 -4.21 -4.99
N LEU A 102 -9.46 -2.96 -5.49
CA LEU A 102 -8.80 -2.54 -6.71
C LEU A 102 -7.27 -2.65 -6.61
N PHE A 103 -6.69 -2.29 -5.46
CA PHE A 103 -5.26 -2.50 -5.21
C PHE A 103 -4.88 -3.97 -5.36
N LEU A 104 -5.62 -4.88 -4.71
CA LEU A 104 -5.36 -6.32 -4.83
C LEU A 104 -5.52 -6.79 -6.28
N LEU A 105 -6.61 -6.41 -6.94
CA LEU A 105 -6.87 -6.79 -8.33
C LEU A 105 -5.75 -6.32 -9.27
N THR A 106 -5.31 -5.07 -9.14
CA THR A 106 -4.20 -4.52 -9.92
C THR A 106 -2.90 -5.28 -9.63
N LEU A 107 -2.58 -5.52 -8.36
CA LEU A 107 -1.35 -6.22 -8.00
C LEU A 107 -1.33 -7.66 -8.55
N PHE A 108 -2.43 -8.40 -8.41
CA PHE A 108 -2.58 -9.75 -8.98
C PHE A 108 -2.49 -9.73 -10.51
N SER A 109 -3.15 -8.78 -11.16
CA SER A 109 -3.13 -8.64 -12.62
C SER A 109 -1.73 -8.36 -13.13
N LEU A 110 -0.99 -7.45 -12.48
CA LEU A 110 0.40 -7.14 -12.85
C LEU A 110 1.32 -8.35 -12.68
N HIS A 111 1.20 -9.11 -11.59
CA HIS A 111 1.99 -10.33 -11.40
C HIS A 111 1.67 -11.38 -12.46
N ARG A 112 0.39 -11.53 -12.83
CA ARG A 112 -0.06 -12.44 -13.89
C ARG A 112 0.45 -12.00 -15.26
N LEU A 113 0.34 -10.72 -15.59
CA LEU A 113 0.79 -10.15 -16.88
C LEU A 113 2.31 -10.30 -17.05
N LYS A 114 3.09 -10.04 -15.99
CA LYS A 114 4.55 -10.23 -16.02
C LYS A 114 4.97 -11.69 -15.91
N GLY A 115 4.09 -12.59 -15.45
CA GLY A 115 4.44 -13.98 -15.17
C GLY A 115 5.48 -14.13 -14.06
N CYS A 116 5.47 -13.24 -13.06
CA CYS A 116 6.40 -13.26 -11.95
C CYS A 116 5.79 -13.83 -10.66
N PHE A 117 6.63 -14.42 -9.81
CA PHE A 117 6.19 -14.91 -8.50
C PHE A 117 5.98 -13.75 -7.52
N PHE A 118 5.01 -13.91 -6.62
CA PHE A 118 4.85 -12.99 -5.50
C PHE A 118 6.06 -13.07 -4.57
N SER A 119 6.72 -11.94 -4.35
CA SER A 119 7.73 -11.76 -3.31
C SER A 119 7.12 -11.89 -1.92
N ARG A 120 7.98 -12.02 -0.91
CA ARG A 120 7.53 -11.96 0.50
C ARG A 120 6.85 -10.63 0.80
N THR A 121 7.39 -9.53 0.28
CA THR A 121 6.82 -8.18 0.38
C THR A 121 5.39 -8.14 -0.18
N ALA A 122 5.20 -8.61 -1.41
CA ALA A 122 3.88 -8.65 -2.04
C ALA A 122 2.87 -9.48 -1.24
N ARG A 123 3.27 -10.66 -0.74
CA ARG A 123 2.40 -11.51 0.10
C ARG A 123 2.00 -10.81 1.40
N VAL A 124 2.96 -10.17 2.09
CA VAL A 124 2.66 -9.43 3.33
C VAL A 124 1.67 -8.31 3.04
N SER A 125 1.90 -7.50 1.99
CA SER A 125 0.98 -6.43 1.60
C SER A 125 -0.42 -6.95 1.26
N ILE A 126 -0.54 -8.11 0.60
CA ILE A 126 -1.83 -8.75 0.32
C ILE A 126 -2.54 -9.15 1.63
N TYR A 127 -1.85 -9.85 2.54
CA TYR A 127 -2.45 -10.31 3.79
C TYR A 127 -2.86 -9.13 4.69
N THR A 128 -2.02 -8.11 4.84
CA THR A 128 -2.37 -6.91 5.62
C THR A 128 -3.54 -6.16 5.00
N THR A 129 -3.64 -6.13 3.67
CA THR A 129 -4.78 -5.52 2.97
C THR A 129 -6.08 -6.28 3.25
N LEU A 130 -6.06 -7.61 3.21
CA LEU A 130 -7.24 -8.42 3.54
C LEU A 130 -7.71 -8.20 4.99
N VAL A 131 -6.78 -8.11 5.94
CA VAL A 131 -7.08 -7.76 7.33
C VAL A 131 -7.68 -6.35 7.41
N PHE A 132 -7.11 -5.39 6.70
CA PHE A 132 -7.63 -4.02 6.69
C PHE A 132 -9.02 -3.92 6.06
N MET A 133 -9.30 -4.66 4.98
CA MET A 133 -10.64 -4.77 4.40
C MET A 133 -11.65 -5.33 5.39
N ALA A 134 -11.28 -6.35 6.18
CA ALA A 134 -12.16 -6.86 7.23
C ALA A 134 -12.45 -5.80 8.30
N LEU A 135 -11.45 -5.00 8.70
CA LEU A 135 -11.64 -3.88 9.63
C LEU A 135 -12.54 -2.79 9.05
N LEU A 136 -12.43 -2.47 7.76
CA LEU A 136 -13.31 -1.53 7.07
C LEU A 136 -14.74 -2.05 6.99
N PHE A 137 -14.92 -3.34 6.69
CA PHE A 137 -16.25 -3.97 6.67
C PHE A 137 -16.90 -3.93 8.05
N MET A 138 -16.17 -4.30 9.10
CA MET A 138 -16.66 -4.19 10.47
C MET A 138 -17.05 -2.76 10.83
N GLN A 139 -16.27 -1.75 10.42
CA GLN A 139 -16.59 -0.34 10.63
C GLN A 139 -17.83 0.11 9.85
N LEU A 140 -17.99 -0.35 8.60
CA LEU A 140 -19.17 -0.06 7.79
C LEU A 140 -20.43 -0.57 8.49
N ILE A 141 -20.42 -1.81 8.98
CA ILE A 141 -21.55 -2.38 9.72
C ILE A 141 -21.77 -1.63 11.04
N ALA A 142 -20.74 -1.56 11.89
CA ALA A 142 -20.86 -0.99 13.22
C ALA A 142 -21.27 0.50 13.19
N ARG A 143 -20.55 1.35 12.45
CA ARG A 143 -20.79 2.79 12.43
C ARG A 143 -21.79 3.21 11.36
N GLY A 144 -21.72 2.59 10.19
CA GLY A 144 -22.60 2.95 9.09
C GLY A 144 -24.03 2.48 9.32
N TYR A 145 -24.25 1.28 9.84
CA TYR A 145 -25.62 0.73 9.96
C TYR A 145 -26.17 0.68 11.38
N PHE A 146 -25.31 0.53 12.39
CA PHE A 146 -25.73 0.39 13.79
C PHE A 146 -25.37 1.58 14.70
N ASP A 147 -24.71 2.61 14.17
CA ASP A 147 -24.26 3.79 14.92
C ASP A 147 -23.37 3.46 16.16
N TYR A 148 -22.66 2.32 16.11
CA TYR A 148 -21.86 1.80 17.22
C TYR A 148 -20.41 2.30 17.18
N HIS A 149 -19.99 2.98 18.26
CA HIS A 149 -18.74 3.75 18.30
C HIS A 149 -17.64 3.22 19.25
N GLU A 150 -17.95 2.26 20.12
CA GLU A 150 -17.07 1.82 21.21
C GLU A 150 -15.74 1.21 20.73
N LEU A 151 -15.71 0.60 19.54
CA LEU A 151 -14.52 -0.03 18.97
C LEU A 151 -13.59 0.95 18.24
N LYS A 152 -13.79 2.26 18.42
CA LYS A 152 -13.04 3.30 17.69
C LYS A 152 -11.52 3.15 17.77
N MET A 153 -11.00 2.91 18.96
CA MET A 153 -9.55 2.77 19.15
C MET A 153 -9.00 1.52 18.47
N VAL A 154 -9.76 0.41 18.51
CA VAL A 154 -9.39 -0.85 17.84
C VAL A 154 -9.23 -0.64 16.34
N TYR A 155 -10.18 0.07 15.72
CA TYR A 155 -10.13 0.33 14.28
C TYR A 155 -9.00 1.27 13.88
N VAL A 156 -8.74 2.32 14.67
CA VAL A 156 -7.65 3.26 14.41
C VAL A 156 -6.31 2.52 14.49
N PHE A 157 -6.03 1.85 15.61
CA PHE A 157 -4.76 1.13 15.76
C PHE A 157 -4.62 -0.04 14.80
N GLY A 158 -5.69 -0.78 14.52
CA GLY A 158 -5.68 -1.87 13.56
C GLY A 158 -5.33 -1.40 12.14
N GLY A 159 -5.95 -0.30 11.68
CA GLY A 159 -5.62 0.30 10.39
C GLY A 159 -4.17 0.77 10.31
N TRP A 160 -3.69 1.46 11.34
CA TRP A 160 -2.30 1.91 11.41
C TRP A 160 -1.30 0.76 11.47
N ALA A 161 -1.61 -0.30 12.21
CA ALA A 161 -0.77 -1.50 12.26
C ALA A 161 -0.65 -2.14 10.87
N CYS A 162 -1.75 -2.28 10.12
CA CYS A 162 -1.71 -2.80 8.75
C CYS A 162 -0.80 -1.95 7.85
N ASN A 163 -0.90 -0.61 7.92
CA ASN A 163 -0.05 0.29 7.14
C ASN A 163 1.42 0.18 7.55
N ILE A 164 1.74 0.19 8.85
CA ILE A 164 3.11 0.03 9.35
C ILE A 164 3.73 -1.28 8.85
N ILE A 165 2.99 -2.39 8.95
CA ILE A 165 3.49 -3.71 8.52
C ILE A 165 3.73 -3.72 7.01
N ALA A 166 2.81 -3.16 6.21
CA ALA A 166 2.97 -3.08 4.77
C ALA A 166 4.18 -2.23 4.36
N VAL A 167 4.32 -1.02 4.93
CA VAL A 167 5.45 -0.12 4.66
C VAL A 167 6.78 -0.73 5.10
N ALA A 168 6.82 -1.39 6.25
CA ALA A 168 7.99 -2.15 6.69
C ALA A 168 8.33 -3.28 5.71
N ALA A 169 7.34 -3.99 5.17
CA ALA A 169 7.57 -5.02 4.18
C ALA A 169 8.13 -4.46 2.86
N LEU A 170 7.69 -3.26 2.45
CA LEU A 170 8.19 -2.56 1.26
C LEU A 170 9.66 -2.14 1.41
N SER A 171 10.10 -1.78 2.62
CA SER A 171 11.46 -1.29 2.86
C SER A 171 12.53 -2.39 2.97
N ILE A 172 12.14 -3.63 3.29
CA ILE A 172 13.08 -4.75 3.48
C ILE A 172 13.99 -4.96 2.26
N TYR A 173 13.43 -4.96 1.05
CA TYR A 173 14.20 -5.23 -0.17
C TYR A 173 15.25 -4.13 -0.46
N PRO A 174 14.88 -2.84 -0.52
CA PRO A 174 15.83 -1.74 -0.64
C PRO A 174 16.93 -1.75 0.41
N ILE A 175 16.57 -1.93 1.69
CA ILE A 175 17.52 -1.95 2.80
C ILE A 175 18.52 -3.09 2.62
N ARG A 176 18.04 -4.31 2.34
CA ARG A 176 18.89 -5.49 2.15
C ARG A 176 19.85 -5.33 0.99
N GLN A 177 19.40 -4.78 -0.15
CA GLN A 177 20.28 -4.55 -1.30
C GLN A 177 21.32 -3.46 -1.01
N THR A 178 20.93 -2.39 -0.32
CA THR A 178 21.83 -1.30 0.04
C THR A 178 22.91 -1.76 1.01
N LEU A 179 22.56 -2.52 2.05
CA LEU A 179 23.52 -3.13 2.98
C LEU A 179 24.48 -4.09 2.25
N ALA A 180 23.97 -4.92 1.35
CA ALA A 180 24.80 -5.83 0.57
C ALA A 180 25.77 -5.11 -0.38
N TYR A 181 25.43 -3.90 -0.86
CA TYR A 181 26.33 -3.08 -1.66
C TYR A 181 27.53 -2.59 -0.83
N PHE A 182 27.28 -2.08 0.38
CA PHE A 182 28.35 -1.59 1.27
C PHE A 182 29.18 -2.71 1.92
N ALA A 183 28.66 -3.93 1.99
CA ALA A 183 29.38 -5.07 2.57
C ALA A 183 30.41 -5.71 1.62
N LYS A 184 30.47 -5.31 0.35
CA LYS A 184 31.48 -5.83 -0.58
C LYS A 184 32.84 -5.18 -0.28
N PRO A 185 33.91 -5.95 0.00
CA PRO A 185 35.26 -5.40 0.06
C PRO A 185 35.62 -4.81 -1.31
N ALA A 186 36.25 -3.63 -1.28
CA ALA A 186 36.72 -2.91 -2.46
C ALA A 186 37.76 -3.72 -3.25
#